data_AF-A0A432ZH73-F1
#
_entry.id   AF-A0A432ZH73-F1
#
_cell.length_a   1.000
_cell.length_b   1.000
_cell.length_c   1.000
_cell.angle_alpha   90.00
_cell.angle_beta   90.00
_cell.angle_gamma   90.00
#
_symmetry.space_group_name_H-M   'P 1'
#
loop_
_entity.id
_entity.type
_entity.pdbx_description
1 polymer ?
#
loop_
_entity_poly.entity_id
_entity_poly.type
_entity_poly.pdbx_seq_one_letter_code
_entity_poly.pdbx_strand_id
1 'polypeptide(L)'
;MVDLNDAEELWQSNGLVDYSFGYNFKLNQACSNSSSSATDEAPALKVTVNDNEITSITAVDTGIEWQAPSGDHFGTIDEIFAYLEAELEKSPQVVAYSFSEKDQLPAFDENFGFPTRYYIEFNDASGCSSLEVAIFDFS
;
A
#
# COMPACT_ATOMS: atom_id res chain seq x y z
N MET A 1 -3.81 15.73 12.02
CA MET A 1 -2.99 14.63 11.50
C MET A 1 -3.77 13.40 11.88
N VAL A 2 -4.34 12.72 10.89
CA VAL A 2 -5.28 11.60 11.07
C VAL A 2 -4.44 10.37 11.42
N ASP A 3 -4.72 9.69 12.54
CA ASP A 3 -4.09 8.41 12.84
C ASP A 3 -4.82 7.26 12.11
N LEU A 4 -4.26 6.04 12.12
CA LEU A 4 -4.81 4.92 11.34
C LEU A 4 -6.28 4.64 11.67
N ASN A 5 -6.67 4.76 12.94
CA ASN A 5 -8.02 4.44 13.39
C ASN A 5 -9.01 5.51 12.91
N ASP A 6 -8.66 6.80 13.05
CA ASP A 6 -9.50 7.90 12.55
C ASP A 6 -9.68 7.79 11.02
N ALA A 7 -8.64 7.36 10.30
CA ALA A 7 -8.66 7.18 8.85
C ALA A 7 -9.55 6.00 8.43
N GLU A 8 -9.45 4.87 9.14
CA GLU A 8 -10.27 3.69 8.90
C GLU A 8 -11.75 3.97 9.19
N GLU A 9 -12.05 4.64 10.32
CA GLU A 9 -13.43 5.04 10.64
C GLU A 9 -14.02 5.95 9.56
N LEU A 10 -13.23 6.91 9.05
CA LEU A 10 -13.65 7.77 7.95
C LEU A 10 -13.93 6.96 6.67
N TRP A 11 -13.05 6.04 6.30
CA TRP A 11 -13.24 5.15 5.16
C TRP A 11 -14.52 4.32 5.27
N GLN A 12 -14.71 3.63 6.39
CA GLN A 12 -15.89 2.82 6.65
C GLN A 12 -17.18 3.66 6.65
N SER A 13 -17.12 4.90 7.16
CA SER A 13 -18.30 5.78 7.20
C SER A 13 -18.77 6.25 5.81
N ASN A 14 -17.88 6.27 4.82
CA ASN A 14 -18.24 6.63 3.44
C ASN A 14 -19.03 5.51 2.73
N GLY A 15 -18.92 4.25 3.20
CA GLY A 15 -19.70 3.13 2.70
C GLY A 15 -19.51 2.83 1.21
N LEU A 16 -18.32 3.13 0.68
CA LEU A 16 -17.98 2.88 -0.73
C LEU A 16 -17.72 1.39 -0.94
N VAL A 17 -18.45 0.79 -1.88
CA VAL A 17 -18.31 -0.63 -2.26
C VAL A 17 -17.83 -0.81 -3.69
N ASP A 18 -17.99 0.22 -4.52
CA ASP A 18 -17.55 0.29 -5.91
C ASP A 18 -16.62 1.47 -6.06
N TYR A 19 -15.37 1.23 -6.45
CA TYR A 19 -14.36 2.27 -6.63
C TYR A 19 -13.17 1.75 -7.44
N SER A 20 -12.34 2.66 -7.93
CA SER A 20 -11.05 2.31 -8.52
C SER A 20 -9.94 3.24 -8.07
N PHE A 21 -8.73 2.71 -7.96
CA PHE A 21 -7.57 3.48 -7.52
C PHE A 21 -6.30 3.00 -8.22
N GLY A 22 -5.36 3.92 -8.36
CA GLY A 22 -3.98 3.67 -8.76
C GLY A 22 -3.16 3.16 -7.58
N TYR A 23 -2.26 2.21 -7.84
CA TYR A 23 -1.39 1.57 -6.85
C TYR A 23 0.03 1.45 -7.42
N ASN A 24 1.01 1.99 -6.70
CA ASN A 24 2.43 1.80 -6.99
C ASN A 24 3.14 1.28 -5.73
N PHE A 25 4.06 0.36 -5.89
CA PHE A 25 4.82 -0.21 -4.80
C PHE A 25 6.31 -0.40 -5.11
N LYS A 26 7.12 -0.27 -4.07
CA LYS A 26 8.58 -0.49 -4.11
C LYS A 26 8.97 -1.50 -3.06
N LEU A 27 9.53 -2.63 -3.49
CA LEU A 27 10.05 -3.68 -2.62
C LEU A 27 11.57 -3.53 -2.40
N ASN A 28 12.05 -3.97 -1.24
CA ASN A 28 13.46 -4.31 -0.96
C ASN A 28 14.48 -3.14 -0.96
N GLN A 29 14.10 -1.95 -0.49
CA GLN A 29 15.05 -0.83 -0.33
C GLN A 29 15.78 -0.83 1.03
N ALA A 30 15.32 -1.59 2.03
CA ALA A 30 15.94 -1.58 3.36
C ALA A 30 17.42 -2.03 3.38
N CYS A 31 17.89 -2.79 2.38
CA CYS A 31 19.26 -3.35 2.37
C CYS A 31 20.06 -3.22 1.09
N SER A 32 19.80 -2.20 0.26
CA SER A 32 20.65 -1.98 -0.93
C SER A 32 22.02 -1.37 -0.56
N ASN A 33 22.86 -2.15 0.12
CA ASN A 33 24.32 -1.99 0.09
C ASN A 33 24.94 -2.80 -1.07
N SER A 34 24.12 -3.60 -1.78
CA SER A 34 24.55 -4.37 -2.93
C SER A 34 24.41 -3.55 -4.21
N SER A 35 25.51 -3.34 -4.90
CA SER A 35 25.61 -2.79 -6.25
C SER A 35 25.03 -3.70 -7.34
N SER A 36 24.08 -4.58 -7.02
CA SER A 36 23.44 -5.50 -7.97
C SER A 36 21.98 -5.12 -8.19
N SER A 37 21.74 -4.49 -9.35
CA SER A 37 20.46 -4.39 -10.05
C SER A 37 19.37 -3.68 -9.26
N ALA A 38 19.12 -2.41 -9.62
CA ALA A 38 17.86 -1.74 -9.27
C ALA A 38 16.71 -2.72 -9.51
N THR A 39 15.96 -3.04 -8.46
CA THR A 39 14.67 -3.71 -8.61
C THR A 39 13.84 -2.78 -9.48
N ASP A 40 13.53 -3.21 -10.71
CA ASP A 40 12.68 -2.44 -11.61
C ASP A 40 11.41 -2.02 -10.85
N GLU A 41 11.13 -0.71 -10.82
CA GLU A 41 9.91 -0.18 -10.22
C GLU A 41 8.74 -0.91 -10.87
N ALA A 42 7.90 -1.55 -10.05
CA ALA A 42 6.74 -2.23 -10.58
C ALA A 42 5.90 -1.22 -11.39
N PRO A 43 5.27 -1.62 -12.50
CA PRO A 43 4.41 -0.72 -13.23
C PRO A 43 3.33 -0.21 -12.28
N ALA A 44 2.95 1.06 -12.45
CA ALA A 44 1.79 1.59 -11.76
C ALA A 44 0.55 0.78 -12.19
N LEU A 45 -0.28 0.38 -11.23
CA LEU A 45 -1.44 -0.48 -11.45
C LEU A 45 -2.73 0.28 -11.17
N LYS A 46 -3.79 -0.06 -11.88
CA LYS A 46 -5.16 0.37 -11.57
C LYS A 46 -5.92 -0.83 -11.02
N VAL A 47 -6.46 -0.68 -9.82
CA VAL A 47 -7.31 -1.66 -9.14
C VAL A 47 -8.74 -1.20 -9.26
N THR A 48 -9.64 -2.11 -9.64
CA THR A 48 -11.09 -1.85 -9.67
C THR A 48 -11.79 -2.81 -8.73
N VAL A 49 -12.56 -2.23 -7.81
CA VAL A 49 -13.36 -2.92 -6.80
C VAL A 49 -14.82 -2.74 -7.15
N ASN A 50 -15.59 -3.83 -7.18
CA ASN A 50 -17.05 -3.79 -7.26
C ASN A 50 -17.62 -4.74 -6.21
N ASP A 51 -18.70 -4.34 -5.54
CA ASP A 51 -19.31 -5.10 -4.45
C ASP A 51 -18.29 -5.53 -3.36
N ASN A 52 -17.32 -4.67 -3.08
CA ASN A 52 -16.19 -4.89 -2.17
C ASN A 52 -15.24 -6.06 -2.55
N GLU A 53 -15.24 -6.46 -3.82
CA GLU A 53 -14.30 -7.45 -4.36
C GLU A 53 -13.46 -6.84 -5.49
N ILE A 54 -12.16 -7.15 -5.51
CA ILE A 54 -11.31 -6.79 -6.66
C ILE A 54 -11.80 -7.55 -7.89
N THR A 55 -12.23 -6.80 -8.90
CA THR A 55 -12.70 -7.36 -10.17
C THR A 55 -11.67 -7.27 -11.29
N SER A 56 -10.74 -6.31 -11.22
CA SER A 56 -9.62 -6.23 -12.16
C SER A 56 -8.43 -5.48 -11.59
N ILE A 57 -7.25 -5.87 -12.06
CA ILE A 57 -6.00 -5.14 -11.86
C ILE A 57 -5.36 -5.02 -13.23
N THR A 58 -5.05 -3.80 -13.65
CA THR A 58 -4.43 -3.53 -14.95
C THR A 58 -3.23 -2.62 -14.80
N ALA A 59 -2.19 -2.82 -15.61
CA ALA A 59 -1.08 -1.88 -15.63
C ALA A 59 -1.52 -0.56 -16.30
N VAL A 60 -1.29 0.58 -15.63
CA VAL A 60 -1.76 1.91 -16.06
C VAL A 60 -1.18 2.31 -17.42
N ASP A 61 0.05 1.90 -17.69
CA ASP A 61 0.80 2.25 -18.90
C ASP A 61 0.37 1.47 -20.15
N THR A 62 0.02 0.20 -19.97
CA THR A 62 -0.23 -0.75 -21.07
C THR A 62 -1.68 -1.22 -21.14
N GLY A 63 -2.46 -1.06 -20.07
CA GLY A 63 -3.83 -1.58 -19.93
C GLY A 63 -3.89 -3.11 -19.87
N ILE A 64 -2.74 -3.80 -19.77
CA ILE A 64 -2.68 -5.26 -19.71
C ILE A 64 -3.15 -5.70 -18.32
N GLU A 65 -4.02 -6.73 -18.28
CA GLU A 65 -4.40 -7.38 -17.03
C GLU A 65 -3.17 -7.91 -16.32
N TRP A 66 -3.04 -7.51 -15.05
CA TRP A 66 -1.99 -7.96 -14.19
C TRP A 66 -2.54 -8.99 -13.22
N GLN A 67 -1.90 -10.15 -13.15
CA GLN A 67 -2.15 -11.07 -12.07
C GLN A 67 -1.38 -10.56 -10.86
N ALA A 68 -2.11 -10.21 -9.79
CA ALA A 68 -1.48 -9.87 -8.53
C ALA A 68 -0.49 -10.99 -8.16
N PRO A 69 0.78 -10.66 -7.83
CA PRO A 69 1.69 -11.58 -7.20
C PRO A 69 0.95 -12.15 -6.00
N SER A 70 0.93 -13.46 -5.88
CA SER A 70 0.42 -14.12 -4.69
C SER A 70 1.17 -13.55 -3.47
N GLY A 71 0.50 -12.73 -2.66
CA GLY A 71 1.07 -12.07 -1.49
C GLY A 71 0.13 -11.03 -0.88
N ASP A 72 0.17 -10.90 0.45
CA ASP A 72 -0.83 -10.23 1.30
C ASP A 72 -0.80 -8.68 1.24
N HIS A 73 -0.09 -8.09 0.27
CA HIS A 73 0.14 -6.64 0.20
C HIS A 73 -0.77 -5.92 -0.79
N PHE A 74 -1.67 -6.65 -1.44
CA PHE A 74 -2.50 -6.15 -2.53
C PHE A 74 -3.94 -6.53 -2.24
N GLY A 75 -4.84 -5.54 -2.19
CA GLY A 75 -6.21 -5.76 -1.74
C GLY A 75 -7.11 -4.56 -1.94
N THR A 76 -8.37 -4.70 -1.52
CA THR A 76 -9.29 -3.58 -1.30
C THR A 76 -8.73 -2.63 -0.25
N ILE A 77 -9.28 -1.42 -0.12
CA ILE A 77 -8.84 -0.51 0.94
C ILE A 77 -9.06 -1.11 2.34
N ASP A 78 -10.15 -1.88 2.54
CA ASP A 78 -10.38 -2.61 3.79
C ASP A 78 -9.27 -3.64 4.08
N GLU A 79 -8.87 -4.40 3.07
CA GLU A 79 -7.78 -5.38 3.19
C GLU A 79 -6.43 -4.69 3.48
N ILE A 80 -6.21 -3.49 2.92
CA ILE A 80 -5.03 -2.68 3.20
C ILE A 80 -5.04 -2.17 4.65
N PHE A 81 -6.18 -1.72 5.17
CA PHE A 81 -6.30 -1.34 6.59
C PHE A 81 -6.03 -2.54 7.50
N ALA A 82 -6.67 -3.68 7.24
CA ALA A 82 -6.46 -4.91 8.01
C ALA A 82 -4.98 -5.36 7.98
N TYR A 83 -4.32 -5.21 6.82
CA TYR A 83 -2.90 -5.47 6.68
C TYR A 83 -2.05 -4.49 7.51
N LEU A 84 -2.33 -3.18 7.45
CA LEU A 84 -1.60 -2.17 8.22
C LEU A 84 -1.77 -2.38 9.73
N GLU A 85 -2.97 -2.70 10.20
CA GLU A 85 -3.26 -3.03 11.60
C GLU A 85 -2.49 -4.29 12.02
N ALA A 86 -2.59 -5.37 11.24
CA ALA A 86 -1.87 -6.61 11.53
C ALA A 86 -0.35 -6.42 11.53
N GLU A 87 0.19 -5.59 10.62
CA GLU A 87 1.61 -5.24 10.67
C GLU A 87 1.91 -4.46 11.93
N LEU A 88 1.16 -3.41 12.31
CA LEU A 88 1.41 -2.71 13.58
C LEU A 88 1.42 -3.64 14.81
N GLU A 89 0.65 -4.74 14.81
CA GLU A 89 0.67 -5.77 15.86
C GLU A 89 1.89 -6.70 15.81
N LYS A 90 2.38 -7.05 14.61
CA LYS A 90 3.44 -8.05 14.37
C LYS A 90 4.87 -7.61 14.73
N SER A 91 5.05 -6.38 15.23
CA SER A 91 6.36 -5.75 15.48
C SER A 91 7.24 -5.49 14.23
N PRO A 92 6.74 -4.76 13.20
CA PRO A 92 7.56 -4.15 12.17
C PRO A 92 8.57 -3.21 12.85
N GLN A 93 9.75 -3.10 12.26
CA GLN A 93 10.76 -2.20 12.81
C GLN A 93 10.34 -0.74 12.64
N VAL A 94 9.64 -0.43 11.54
CA VAL A 94 9.18 0.91 11.17
C VAL A 94 7.88 0.83 10.38
N VAL A 95 6.91 1.67 10.75
CA VAL A 95 5.77 2.06 9.90
C VAL A 95 5.84 3.58 9.76
N ALA A 96 5.90 4.09 8.53
CA ALA A 96 6.13 5.49 8.26
C ALA A 96 5.51 5.98 6.94
N TYR A 97 5.77 7.23 6.57
CA TYR A 97 5.32 7.82 5.30
C TYR A 97 6.08 7.26 4.09
N SER A 98 7.40 7.23 4.13
CA SER A 98 8.26 6.78 3.02
C SER A 98 9.60 6.24 3.55
N PHE A 99 10.37 5.59 2.68
CA PHE A 99 11.73 5.14 3.03
C PHE A 99 12.65 6.30 3.44
N SER A 100 12.49 7.48 2.85
CA SER A 100 13.28 8.68 3.16
C SER A 100 12.76 9.50 4.35
N GLU A 101 11.53 9.26 4.78
CA GLU A 101 10.83 10.03 5.81
C GLU A 101 10.27 9.08 6.89
N LYS A 102 11.17 8.28 7.47
CA LYS A 102 10.84 7.25 8.47
C LYS A 102 10.29 7.79 9.80
N ASP A 103 10.42 9.09 10.04
CA ASP A 103 9.92 9.80 11.22
C ASP A 103 8.53 10.41 11.03
N GLN A 104 7.97 10.31 9.81
CA GLN A 104 6.63 10.78 9.50
C GLN A 104 5.64 9.61 9.49
N LEU A 105 4.41 9.88 9.93
CA LEU A 105 3.31 8.90 9.90
C LEU A 105 2.84 8.65 8.45
N PRO A 106 2.23 7.49 8.16
CA PRO A 106 1.48 7.28 6.93
C PRO A 106 0.51 8.44 6.63
N ALA A 107 0.28 8.68 5.35
CA ALA A 107 -0.65 9.70 4.89
C ALA A 107 -1.97 9.07 4.47
N PHE A 108 -3.07 9.76 4.75
CA PHE A 108 -4.44 9.35 4.46
C PHE A 108 -5.18 10.48 3.74
N ASP A 109 -6.15 10.13 2.90
CA ASP A 109 -7.01 11.11 2.25
C ASP A 109 -7.96 11.75 3.27
N GLU A 110 -8.08 13.09 3.28
CA GLU A 110 -8.87 13.81 4.27
C GLU A 110 -10.39 13.70 4.05
N ASN A 111 -10.84 13.28 2.86
CA ASN A 111 -12.27 13.20 2.54
C ASN A 111 -12.79 11.76 2.68
N PHE A 112 -11.99 10.80 2.23
CA PHE A 112 -12.37 9.39 2.16
C PHE A 112 -11.63 8.51 3.15
N GLY A 113 -10.55 8.97 3.77
CA GLY A 113 -9.82 8.20 4.79
C GLY A 113 -8.87 7.13 4.26
N PHE A 114 -8.91 6.76 2.97
CA PHE A 114 -8.02 5.71 2.46
C PHE A 114 -6.53 6.11 2.57
N PRO A 115 -5.61 5.14 2.73
CA PRO A 115 -4.17 5.42 2.76
C PRO A 115 -3.71 5.98 1.41
N THR A 116 -3.03 7.12 1.40
CA THR A 116 -2.44 7.69 0.17
C THR A 116 -0.96 7.34 0.03
N ARG A 117 -0.26 7.15 1.16
CA ARG A 117 1.12 6.67 1.16
C ARG A 117 1.50 6.03 2.49
N TYR A 118 2.24 4.94 2.44
CA TYR A 118 2.84 4.31 3.61
C TYR A 118 4.12 3.55 3.27
N TYR A 119 4.93 3.31 4.28
CA TYR A 119 6.17 2.53 4.26
C TYR A 119 6.19 1.57 5.45
N ILE A 120 6.58 0.33 5.20
CA ILE A 120 6.74 -0.71 6.23
C ILE A 120 8.12 -1.35 6.07
N GLU A 121 8.84 -1.47 7.17
CA GLU A 121 10.10 -2.21 7.28
C GLU A 121 9.90 -3.48 8.11
N PHE A 122 10.12 -4.63 7.48
CA PHE A 122 9.85 -5.93 8.07
C PHE A 122 11.00 -6.40 8.94
N ASN A 123 10.66 -7.01 10.08
CA ASN A 123 11.62 -7.65 10.95
C ASN A 123 11.86 -9.12 10.53
N ASP A 124 12.35 -9.33 9.31
CA ASP A 124 12.66 -10.66 8.80
C ASP A 124 14.09 -11.12 9.16
N ALA A 125 14.34 -12.43 9.08
CA ALA A 125 15.65 -13.01 9.40
C ALA A 125 16.78 -12.51 8.49
N SER A 126 16.46 -11.94 7.33
CA SER A 126 17.40 -11.27 6.43
C SER A 126 17.69 -9.82 6.81
N GLY A 127 16.84 -9.19 7.62
CA GLY A 127 16.97 -7.81 8.11
C GLY A 127 16.70 -6.73 7.06
N CYS A 128 15.98 -7.07 5.97
CA CYS A 128 16.20 -6.39 4.70
C CYS A 128 15.00 -6.21 3.76
N SER A 129 13.80 -6.56 4.20
CA SER A 129 12.60 -6.37 3.38
C SER A 129 11.89 -5.10 3.79
N SER A 130 11.47 -4.32 2.79
CA SER A 130 10.58 -3.18 3.01
C SER A 130 9.59 -3.06 1.86
N LEU A 131 8.47 -2.43 2.16
CA LEU A 131 7.42 -2.10 1.21
C LEU A 131 7.09 -0.62 1.36
N GLU A 132 7.25 0.16 0.28
CA GLU A 132 6.65 1.49 0.17
C GLU A 132 5.50 1.42 -0.83
N VAL A 133 4.35 2.02 -0.48
CA VAL A 133 3.15 2.04 -1.30
C VAL A 133 2.65 3.47 -1.45
N ALA A 134 2.19 3.80 -2.66
CA ALA A 134 1.45 5.01 -2.95
C ALA A 134 0.14 4.67 -3.67
N ILE A 135 -0.96 5.24 -3.19
CA ILE A 135 -2.29 5.13 -3.77
C ILE A 135 -2.70 6.48 -4.34
N PHE A 136 -3.23 6.48 -5.55
CA PHE A 136 -3.54 7.69 -6.33
C PHE A 136 -4.76 7.49 -7.23
N ASP A 137 -5.20 8.51 -7.96
CA ASP A 137 -6.31 8.43 -8.94
C ASP A 137 -7.59 7.72 -8.45
N PHE A 138 -7.99 7.98 -7.19
CA PHE A 138 -9.20 7.39 -6.61
C PHE A 138 -10.46 7.93 -7.31
N SER A 139 -11.39 7.04 -7.65
CA SER A 139 -12.67 7.36 -8.33
C SER A 139 -13.78 6.38 -8.03
#